data_AF-A0A7K0MUE7-F1
#
_entry.id   AF-A0A7K0MUE7-F1
#
_cell.length_a   1.000
_cell.length_b   1.000
_cell.length_c   1.000
_cell.angle_alpha   90.00
_cell.angle_beta   90.00
_cell.angle_gamma   90.00
#
_symmetry.space_group_name_H-M   'P 1'
#
loop_
_entity.id
_entity.type
_entity.pdbx_description
1 polymer ?
#
loop_
_entity_poly.entity_id
_entity_poly.type
_entity_poly.pdbx_seq_one_letter_code
_entity_poly.pdbx_strand_id
1 'polypeptide(L)'
;MTDTLDNVLGLTKAQNLKKIRCLVTLIENLSGGLYCVEFRDNLPSGFKDIMEEGAANPFNMAHTRSGHHDDNETSEFGIGYKDGAIVMADRLEVYTHYTRENGQEGYAKVVLDFEEMCKIENPEDSYEPTEHVEITRQEFMKEYNPENSDEIGDRGSLIRWYMRKDNQDHHDSRPEQIQQKLANTYSECFREGGANFVDMSLSL
;
A
#
# COMPACT_ATOMS: atom_id res chain seq x y z
N MET A 1 -0.87 -9.08 -3.32
CA MET A 1 -0.74 -7.94 -4.29
C MET A 1 -2.12 -7.44 -4.68
N THR A 2 -3.05 -8.32 -5.07
CA THR A 2 -4.47 -8.00 -5.26
C THR A 2 -5.08 -7.35 -4.01
N ASP A 3 -4.71 -7.83 -2.81
CA ASP A 3 -5.22 -7.31 -1.54
C ASP A 3 -4.95 -5.81 -1.33
N THR A 4 -3.82 -5.31 -1.83
CA THR A 4 -3.48 -3.87 -1.78
C THR A 4 -4.43 -3.05 -2.67
N LEU A 5 -4.73 -3.56 -3.87
CA LEU A 5 -5.65 -2.91 -4.80
C LEU A 5 -7.10 -3.01 -4.32
N ASP A 6 -7.47 -4.12 -3.70
CA ASP A 6 -8.80 -4.31 -3.11
C ASP A 6 -9.06 -3.32 -1.97
N ASN A 7 -8.03 -2.94 -1.20
CA ASN A 7 -8.15 -1.88 -0.19
C ASN A 7 -8.44 -0.52 -0.83
N VAL A 8 -7.72 -0.15 -1.89
CA VAL A 8 -7.96 1.13 -2.61
C VAL A 8 -9.36 1.15 -3.23
N LEU A 9 -9.78 0.06 -3.85
CA LEU A 9 -11.11 -0.09 -4.46
C LEU A 9 -12.22 -0.06 -3.40
N GLY A 10 -12.04 -0.76 -2.28
CA GLY A 10 -12.99 -0.82 -1.17
C GLY A 10 -13.21 0.57 -0.56
N LEU A 11 -12.13 1.30 -0.26
CA LEU A 11 -12.22 2.66 0.28
C LEU A 11 -12.88 3.64 -0.68
N THR A 12 -12.55 3.55 -1.98
CA THR A 12 -13.16 4.39 -3.02
C THR A 12 -14.68 4.22 -3.04
N LYS A 13 -15.16 2.98 -2.98
CA LYS A 13 -16.60 2.67 -2.96
C LYS A 13 -17.26 3.14 -1.67
N ALA A 14 -16.69 2.81 -0.51
CA ALA A 14 -17.25 3.14 0.80
C ALA A 14 -17.40 4.65 1.02
N GLN A 15 -16.43 5.44 0.56
CA GLN A 15 -16.44 6.90 0.69
C GLN A 15 -17.08 7.61 -0.51
N ASN A 16 -17.61 6.87 -1.49
CA ASN A 16 -18.19 7.38 -2.74
C ASN A 16 -17.26 8.40 -3.43
N LEU A 17 -15.96 8.08 -3.43
CA LEU A 17 -14.92 8.93 -3.99
C LEU A 17 -14.93 8.81 -5.52
N LYS A 18 -14.67 9.94 -6.18
CA LYS A 18 -14.63 10.03 -7.64
C LYS A 18 -13.22 10.35 -8.08
N LYS A 19 -12.80 9.79 -9.22
CA LYS A 19 -11.48 10.04 -9.84
C LYS A 19 -10.32 9.60 -8.95
N ILE A 20 -10.49 8.48 -8.26
CA ILE A 20 -9.35 7.85 -7.60
C ILE A 20 -8.45 7.26 -8.68
N ARG A 21 -7.15 7.37 -8.49
CA ARG A 21 -6.13 6.81 -9.37
C ARG A 21 -5.23 5.93 -8.52
N CYS A 22 -4.84 4.79 -9.06
CA CYS A 22 -3.87 3.91 -8.42
C CYS A 22 -2.83 3.46 -9.46
N LEU A 23 -1.64 4.03 -9.42
CA LEU A 23 -0.52 3.60 -10.24
C LEU A 23 0.16 2.39 -9.57
N VAL A 24 0.38 1.34 -10.35
CA VAL A 24 1.20 0.19 -9.96
C VAL A 24 2.46 0.18 -10.82
N THR A 25 3.62 0.31 -10.18
CA THR A 25 4.92 0.28 -10.86
C THR A 25 5.69 -0.96 -10.45
N LEU A 26 6.17 -1.72 -11.44
CA LEU A 26 6.97 -2.92 -11.23
C LEU A 26 8.42 -2.59 -11.54
N ILE A 27 9.26 -2.53 -10.51
CA ILE A 27 10.68 -2.17 -10.62
C ILE A 27 11.50 -3.45 -10.73
N GLU A 28 12.32 -3.55 -11.78
CA GLU A 28 13.22 -4.68 -12.02
C GLU A 28 14.59 -4.50 -11.35
N ASN A 29 15.21 -5.62 -10.98
CA ASN A 29 16.63 -5.69 -10.68
C ASN A 29 17.46 -5.80 -11.98
N LEU A 30 18.79 -5.73 -11.86
CA LEU A 30 19.71 -5.80 -13.02
C LEU A 30 19.64 -7.11 -13.81
N SER A 31 19.09 -8.18 -13.23
CA SER A 31 18.87 -9.48 -13.87
C SER A 31 17.48 -9.63 -14.50
N GLY A 32 16.61 -8.61 -14.44
CA GLY A 32 15.24 -8.65 -14.95
C GLY A 32 14.25 -9.37 -14.02
N GLY A 33 14.65 -9.67 -12.78
CA GLY A 33 13.75 -10.15 -11.73
C GLY A 33 13.04 -8.98 -11.06
N LEU A 34 11.86 -9.23 -10.48
CA LEU A 34 11.11 -8.18 -9.80
C LEU A 34 11.79 -7.80 -8.48
N TYR A 35 12.27 -6.56 -8.40
CA TYR A 35 12.90 -6.01 -7.21
C TYR A 35 11.88 -5.39 -6.26
N CYS A 36 10.98 -4.56 -6.79
CA CYS A 36 10.02 -3.82 -5.98
C CYS A 36 8.69 -3.65 -6.71
N VAL A 37 7.59 -3.72 -5.97
CA VAL A 37 6.27 -3.29 -6.42
C VAL A 37 5.92 -2.01 -5.69
N GLU A 38 5.67 -0.94 -6.43
CA GLU A 38 5.15 0.30 -5.87
C GLU A 38 3.67 0.43 -6.19
N PHE A 39 2.87 0.77 -5.18
CA PHE A 39 1.49 1.22 -5.33
C PHE A 39 1.44 2.68 -4.94
N ARG A 40 0.92 3.53 -5.82
CA ARG A 40 0.62 4.92 -5.50
C ARG A 40 -0.84 5.15 -5.74
N ASP A 41 -1.56 5.67 -4.76
CA ASP A 41 -2.94 6.08 -4.90
C ASP A 41 -3.10 7.56 -4.56
N ASN A 42 -4.21 8.18 -4.97
CA ASN A 42 -4.55 9.55 -4.59
C ASN A 42 -5.69 9.64 -3.56
N LEU A 43 -5.83 8.65 -2.67
CA LEU A 43 -6.86 8.67 -1.63
C LEU A 43 -6.62 9.85 -0.68
N PRO A 44 -7.61 10.74 -0.50
CA PRO A 44 -7.40 12.02 0.20
C PRO A 44 -7.21 11.90 1.72
N SER A 45 -7.50 10.74 2.30
CA SER A 45 -7.45 10.50 3.75
C SER A 45 -6.39 9.50 4.18
N GLY A 46 -5.74 8.83 3.22
CA GLY A 46 -4.78 7.74 3.45
C GLY A 46 -5.23 6.75 4.53
N PHE A 47 -4.35 6.48 5.49
CA PHE A 47 -4.62 5.54 6.58
C PHE A 47 -5.18 6.25 7.81
N LYS A 48 -6.40 5.87 8.20
CA LYS A 48 -7.01 6.28 9.46
C LYS A 48 -6.25 5.66 10.64
N ASP A 49 -6.10 6.42 11.73
CA ASP A 49 -5.49 5.99 12.99
C ASP A 49 -4.00 5.58 12.85
N ILE A 50 -3.32 6.03 11.78
CA ILE A 50 -1.92 5.67 11.53
C ILE A 50 -0.97 6.11 12.63
N MET A 51 -1.27 7.20 13.34
CA MET A 51 -0.43 7.71 14.43
C MET A 51 -0.78 7.13 15.80
N GLU A 52 -1.78 6.24 15.88
CA GLU A 52 -2.09 5.56 17.14
C GLU A 52 -1.03 4.50 17.46
N GLU A 53 -1.01 4.03 18.71
CA GLU A 53 -0.07 3.02 19.20
C GLU A 53 -0.71 1.63 19.30
N GLY A 54 0.11 0.58 19.24
CA GLY A 54 -0.34 -0.80 19.44
C GLY A 54 -1.40 -1.23 18.42
N ALA A 55 -2.36 -2.04 18.86
CA ALA A 55 -3.40 -2.60 18.00
C ALA A 55 -4.36 -1.56 17.40
N ALA A 56 -4.33 -0.30 17.83
CA ALA A 56 -5.08 0.77 17.18
C ALA A 56 -4.43 1.22 15.86
N ASN A 57 -3.11 1.06 15.74
CA ASN A 57 -2.37 1.36 14.51
C ASN A 57 -2.64 0.31 13.42
N PRO A 58 -3.06 0.69 12.20
CA PRO A 58 -3.28 -0.27 11.11
C PRO A 58 -2.03 -1.06 10.68
N PHE A 59 -0.83 -0.61 11.05
CA PHE A 59 0.45 -1.27 10.72
C PHE A 59 0.99 -2.16 11.85
N ASN A 60 0.36 -2.16 13.02
CA ASN A 60 0.68 -3.14 14.05
C ASN A 60 0.20 -4.54 13.65
N MET A 61 0.99 -5.57 13.92
CA MET A 61 0.69 -6.95 13.52
C MET A 61 -0.47 -7.59 14.29
N ALA A 62 -0.83 -7.07 15.47
CA ALA A 62 -2.04 -7.46 16.21
C ALA A 62 -3.26 -6.59 15.85
N HIS A 63 -3.16 -5.66 14.90
CA HIS A 63 -4.29 -4.83 14.52
C HIS A 63 -5.46 -5.68 14.01
N THR A 64 -6.61 -5.52 14.66
CA THR A 64 -7.89 -6.07 14.21
C THR A 64 -8.91 -4.95 14.15
N ARG A 65 -9.59 -4.80 13.02
CA ARG A 65 -10.62 -3.77 12.86
C ARG A 65 -11.92 -4.19 13.56
N SER A 66 -12.55 -3.27 14.28
CA SER A 66 -13.90 -3.48 14.84
C SER A 66 -14.97 -3.25 13.77
N GLY A 67 -15.74 -4.27 13.39
CA GLY A 67 -16.90 -4.10 12.48
C GLY A 67 -17.16 -5.22 11.46
N HIS A 68 -17.04 -6.50 11.85
CA HIS A 68 -17.11 -7.69 10.99
C HIS A 68 -18.48 -8.00 10.31
N HIS A 69 -19.35 -7.00 10.07
CA HIS A 69 -20.72 -7.20 9.58
C HIS A 69 -21.15 -6.27 8.44
N ASP A 70 -20.24 -5.54 7.79
CA ASP A 70 -20.58 -4.74 6.61
C ASP A 70 -20.22 -5.49 5.32
N ASP A 71 -21.23 -6.08 4.68
CA ASP A 71 -21.12 -6.82 3.41
C ASP A 71 -20.65 -5.95 2.22
N ASN A 72 -20.48 -4.64 2.41
CA ASN A 72 -19.98 -3.72 1.36
C ASN A 72 -18.47 -3.44 1.44
N GLU A 73 -17.77 -3.96 2.46
CA GLU A 73 -16.32 -3.83 2.58
C GLU A 73 -15.60 -5.09 2.08
N THR A 74 -14.56 -4.92 1.26
CA THR A 74 -13.73 -6.02 0.74
C THR A 74 -12.65 -6.49 1.73
N SER A 75 -12.43 -5.77 2.84
CA SER A 75 -11.35 -5.99 3.80
C SER A 75 -11.91 -6.24 5.21
N GLU A 76 -12.16 -7.52 5.52
CA GLU A 76 -12.85 -7.93 6.76
C GLU A 76 -11.98 -7.85 8.03
N PHE A 77 -10.65 -7.81 7.87
CA PHE A 77 -9.70 -7.97 8.98
C PHE A 77 -8.58 -6.92 9.04
N GLY A 78 -8.39 -6.10 7.99
CA GLY A 78 -7.30 -5.09 7.96
C GLY A 78 -5.88 -5.68 7.87
N ILE A 79 -5.74 -6.98 7.60
CA ILE A 79 -4.46 -7.71 7.53
C ILE A 79 -4.04 -8.08 6.10
N GLY A 80 -4.96 -8.09 5.12
CA GLY A 80 -4.73 -8.72 3.82
C GLY A 80 -3.49 -8.22 3.07
N TYR A 81 -3.22 -6.90 3.10
CA TYR A 81 -2.01 -6.38 2.46
C TYR A 81 -0.73 -6.64 3.28
N LYS A 82 -0.83 -6.75 4.62
CA LYS A 82 0.30 -7.12 5.49
C LYS A 82 0.70 -8.57 5.28
N ASP A 83 -0.27 -9.49 5.23
CA ASP A 83 -0.04 -10.91 4.97
C ASP A 83 0.58 -11.13 3.59
N GLY A 84 0.03 -10.46 2.56
CA GLY A 84 0.59 -10.49 1.22
C GLY A 84 2.03 -9.97 1.17
N ALA A 85 2.33 -8.89 1.90
CA ALA A 85 3.67 -8.33 1.98
C ALA A 85 4.64 -9.28 2.72
N ILE A 86 4.26 -9.87 3.84
CA ILE A 86 5.10 -10.81 4.61
C ILE A 86 5.55 -12.00 3.76
N VAL A 87 4.64 -12.54 2.94
CA VAL A 87 4.93 -13.69 2.06
C VAL A 87 5.86 -13.28 0.92
N MET A 88 5.64 -12.12 0.32
CA MET A 88 6.28 -11.73 -0.94
C MET A 88 7.56 -10.91 -0.77
N ALA A 89 7.66 -10.12 0.29
CA ALA A 89 8.67 -9.10 0.50
C ALA A 89 9.50 -9.35 1.77
N ASP A 90 10.73 -8.85 1.79
CA ASP A 90 11.55 -8.76 3.01
C ASP A 90 11.26 -7.45 3.76
N ARG A 91 10.79 -6.42 3.04
CA ARG A 91 10.53 -5.09 3.60
C ARG A 91 9.31 -4.43 2.93
N LEU A 92 8.51 -3.79 3.75
CA LEU A 92 7.37 -2.97 3.36
C LEU A 92 7.61 -1.53 3.83
N GLU A 93 7.47 -0.57 2.92
CA GLU A 93 7.49 0.86 3.26
C GLU A 93 6.18 1.52 2.86
N VAL A 94 5.68 2.40 3.72
CA VAL A 94 4.50 3.22 3.44
C VAL A 94 4.81 4.68 3.74
N TYR A 95 4.53 5.53 2.77
CA TYR A 95 4.50 6.97 2.89
C TYR A 95 3.06 7.38 2.64
N THR A 96 2.44 8.10 3.56
CA THR A 96 1.01 8.43 3.42
C THR A 96 0.67 9.78 4.01
N HIS A 97 -0.26 10.46 3.35
CA HIS A 97 -1.01 11.58 3.90
C HIS A 97 -2.14 11.05 4.80
N TYR A 98 -2.37 11.68 5.94
CA TYR A 98 -3.49 11.34 6.80
C TYR A 98 -4.15 12.60 7.37
N THR A 99 -5.40 12.45 7.81
CA THR A 99 -6.16 13.51 8.48
C THR A 99 -6.48 13.09 9.91
N ARG A 100 -6.10 13.92 10.88
CA ARG A 100 -6.40 13.75 12.31
C ARG A 100 -7.89 14.05 12.59
N GLU A 101 -8.41 13.58 13.73
CA GLU A 101 -9.80 13.83 14.12
C GLU A 101 -10.16 15.32 14.21
N ASN A 102 -9.20 16.17 14.56
CA ASN A 102 -9.37 17.63 14.61
C ASN A 102 -9.33 18.31 13.23
N GLY A 103 -9.22 17.54 12.14
CA GLY A 103 -9.14 18.03 10.76
C GLY A 103 -7.75 18.49 10.32
N GLN A 104 -6.72 18.38 11.18
CA GLN A 104 -5.35 18.70 10.79
C GLN A 104 -4.77 17.60 9.90
N GLU A 105 -4.08 18.01 8.84
CA GLU A 105 -3.38 17.10 7.93
C GLU A 105 -1.97 16.79 8.45
N GLY A 106 -1.51 15.57 8.22
CA GLY A 106 -0.17 15.10 8.55
C GLY A 106 0.37 14.14 7.49
N TYR A 107 1.65 13.80 7.61
CA TYR A 107 2.31 12.82 6.74
C TYR A 107 3.11 11.84 7.60
N ALA A 108 3.05 10.56 7.27
CA ALA A 108 3.73 9.52 8.02
C ALA A 108 4.59 8.66 7.10
N LYS A 109 5.69 8.15 7.67
CA LYS A 109 6.47 7.06 7.13
C LYS A 109 6.37 5.88 8.09
N VAL A 110 6.06 4.72 7.52
CA VAL A 110 6.03 3.44 8.22
C VAL A 110 6.93 2.45 7.49
N VAL A 111 7.78 1.75 8.22
CA VAL A 111 8.64 0.68 7.71
C VAL A 111 8.41 -0.58 8.52
N LEU A 112 8.23 -1.67 7.80
CA LEU A 112 8.16 -3.03 8.33
C LEU A 112 9.30 -3.82 7.68
N ASP A 113 10.42 -3.94 8.39
CA ASP A 113 11.51 -4.83 8.02
C ASP A 113 11.28 -6.19 8.67
N PHE A 114 10.74 -7.14 7.90
CA PHE A 114 10.26 -8.41 8.44
C PHE A 114 11.41 -9.26 9.00
N GLU A 115 12.62 -9.12 8.46
CA GLU A 115 13.79 -9.83 8.96
C GLU A 115 14.23 -9.26 10.32
N GLU A 116 14.21 -7.94 10.48
CA GLU A 116 14.48 -7.28 11.75
C GLU A 116 13.42 -7.60 12.80
N MET A 117 12.12 -7.52 12.44
CA MET A 117 11.01 -7.85 13.35
C MET A 117 11.13 -9.27 13.91
N CYS A 118 11.52 -10.24 13.08
CA CYS A 118 11.72 -11.64 13.49
C CYS A 118 12.91 -11.85 14.46
N LYS A 119 13.81 -10.88 14.58
CA LYS A 119 14.98 -10.93 15.49
C LYS A 119 14.67 -10.30 16.85
N ILE A 120 13.53 -9.61 17.00
CA ILE A 120 13.13 -8.99 18.26
C ILE A 120 12.72 -10.08 19.25
N GLU A 121 13.41 -10.16 20.39
CA GLU A 121 13.17 -11.20 21.40
C GLU A 121 11.85 -11.03 22.15
N ASN A 122 11.42 -9.79 22.38
CA ASN A 122 10.14 -9.50 23.00
C ASN A 122 9.00 -9.61 21.98
N PRO A 123 8.06 -10.55 22.13
CA PRO A 123 6.98 -10.74 21.16
C PRO A 123 6.10 -9.51 20.97
N GLU A 124 5.84 -8.74 22.03
CA GLU A 124 4.98 -7.54 21.94
C GLU A 124 5.62 -6.47 21.06
N ASP A 125 6.94 -6.25 21.23
CA ASP A 125 7.69 -5.27 20.45
C ASP A 125 7.88 -5.74 18.99
N SER A 126 7.87 -7.04 18.74
CA SER A 126 8.02 -7.59 17.38
C SER A 126 6.83 -7.30 16.45
N TYR A 127 5.72 -6.80 17.00
CA TYR A 127 4.50 -6.51 16.26
C TYR A 127 4.44 -5.05 15.80
N GLU A 128 5.30 -4.20 16.35
CA GLU A 128 5.39 -2.80 15.97
C GLU A 128 6.19 -2.61 14.68
N PRO A 129 5.90 -1.57 13.89
CA PRO A 129 6.75 -1.18 12.78
C PRO A 129 8.18 -0.91 13.24
N THR A 130 9.16 -1.30 12.41
CA THR A 130 10.58 -1.01 12.68
C THR A 130 10.90 0.48 12.58
N GLU A 131 10.10 1.21 11.81
CA GLU A 131 10.08 2.68 11.81
C GLU A 131 8.62 3.15 11.72
N HIS A 132 8.22 4.06 12.60
CA HIS A 132 6.95 4.75 12.52
C HIS A 132 7.15 6.18 12.99
N VAL A 133 7.16 7.12 12.04
CA VAL A 133 7.48 8.52 12.30
C VAL A 133 6.60 9.45 11.49
N GLU A 134 6.27 10.59 12.08
CA GLU A 134 5.69 11.72 11.36
C GLU A 134 6.79 12.41 10.54
N ILE A 135 6.49 12.67 9.27
CA ILE A 135 7.42 13.32 8.33
C ILE A 135 6.84 14.63 7.82
N THR A 136 7.68 15.46 7.23
CA THR A 136 7.24 16.68 6.57
C THR A 136 6.61 16.37 5.20
N ARG A 137 5.75 17.28 4.73
CA ARG A 137 5.23 17.22 3.34
C ARG A 137 6.36 17.17 2.31
N GLN A 138 7.48 17.85 2.55
CA GLN A 138 8.61 17.87 1.62
C GLN A 138 9.27 16.50 1.52
N GLU A 139 9.47 15.81 2.64
CA GLU A 139 9.99 14.44 2.68
C GLU A 139 9.02 13.47 2.00
N PHE A 140 7.72 13.58 2.27
CA PHE A 140 6.69 12.80 1.59
C PHE A 140 6.75 12.99 0.07
N MET A 141 6.74 14.24 -0.41
CA MET A 141 6.70 14.54 -1.85
C MET A 141 7.96 14.08 -2.59
N LYS A 142 9.12 14.08 -1.93
CA LYS A 142 10.37 13.56 -2.50
C LYS A 142 10.25 12.09 -2.87
N GLU A 143 9.51 11.32 -2.09
CA GLU A 143 9.30 9.89 -2.30
C GLU A 143 8.08 9.61 -3.20
N TYR A 144 6.96 10.28 -2.92
CA TYR A 144 5.67 10.07 -3.57
C TYR A 144 5.63 10.52 -5.03
N ASN A 145 6.35 11.59 -5.38
CA ASN A 145 6.30 12.22 -6.69
C ASN A 145 7.72 12.52 -7.20
N PRO A 146 8.50 11.50 -7.60
CA PRO A 146 9.78 11.73 -8.27
C PRO A 146 9.53 12.47 -9.58
N GLU A 147 10.50 13.30 -9.99
CA GLU A 147 10.41 14.25 -11.10
C GLU A 147 9.51 13.76 -12.26
N ASN A 148 8.43 14.50 -12.56
CA ASN A 148 7.45 14.31 -13.65
C ASN A 148 6.16 13.50 -13.41
N SER A 149 5.70 13.22 -12.17
CA SER A 149 4.37 12.58 -11.97
C SER A 149 3.25 13.55 -11.56
N ASP A 150 2.85 14.45 -12.47
CA ASP A 150 1.66 15.30 -12.30
C ASP A 150 0.33 14.50 -12.37
N GLU A 151 0.40 13.20 -12.68
CA GLU A 151 -0.79 12.39 -13.00
C GLU A 151 -1.61 11.95 -11.78
N ILE A 152 -1.01 11.85 -10.58
CA ILE A 152 -1.68 11.31 -9.39
C ILE A 152 -2.09 12.37 -8.35
N GLY A 153 -1.40 13.52 -8.32
CA GLY A 153 -1.66 14.63 -7.40
C GLY A 153 -0.64 14.75 -6.26
N ASP A 154 -1.03 15.38 -5.14
CA ASP A 154 -0.16 15.68 -3.99
C ASP A 154 -0.66 15.10 -2.65
N ARG A 155 -1.67 14.24 -2.71
CA ARG A 155 -2.28 13.52 -1.60
C ARG A 155 -2.39 12.05 -1.97
N GLY A 156 -2.43 11.18 -0.96
CA GLY A 156 -2.49 9.74 -1.15
C GLY A 156 -1.44 8.97 -0.38
N SER A 157 -1.21 7.73 -0.82
CA SER A 157 -0.20 6.85 -0.25
C SER A 157 0.72 6.30 -1.32
N LEU A 158 2.00 6.15 -0.99
CA LEU A 158 2.98 5.34 -1.69
C LEU A 158 3.32 4.14 -0.81
N ILE A 159 3.13 2.94 -1.34
CA ILE A 159 3.41 1.67 -0.69
C ILE A 159 4.44 0.93 -1.53
N ARG A 160 5.56 0.53 -0.93
CA ARG A 160 6.64 -0.22 -1.60
C ARG A 160 6.82 -1.59 -0.98
N TRP A 161 6.80 -2.61 -1.81
CA TRP A 161 7.09 -3.99 -1.42
C TRP A 161 8.45 -4.36 -2.00
N TYR A 162 9.46 -4.50 -1.15
CA TYR A 162 10.80 -4.92 -1.57
C TYR A 162 10.88 -6.45 -1.54
N MET A 163 10.88 -7.04 -2.73
CA MET A 163 10.68 -8.48 -2.93
C MET A 163 11.80 -9.31 -2.30
N ARG A 164 11.43 -10.43 -1.68
CA ARG A 164 12.41 -11.41 -1.20
C ARG A 164 13.26 -11.92 -2.34
N LYS A 165 14.55 -12.14 -2.10
CA LYS A 165 15.49 -12.61 -3.14
C LYS A 165 14.95 -13.84 -3.90
N ASP A 166 14.43 -14.82 -3.18
CA ASP A 166 13.88 -16.06 -3.76
C ASP A 166 12.64 -15.82 -4.64
N ASN A 167 11.90 -14.74 -4.37
CA ASN A 167 10.75 -14.32 -5.16
C ASN A 167 11.14 -13.46 -6.38
N GLN A 168 12.33 -12.85 -6.41
CA GLN A 168 12.76 -12.00 -7.53
C GLN A 168 13.06 -12.82 -8.79
N ASP A 169 13.67 -14.00 -8.61
CA ASP A 169 14.16 -14.85 -9.70
C ASP A 169 13.13 -15.91 -10.14
N HIS A 170 11.97 -15.98 -9.47
CA HIS A 170 10.93 -16.92 -9.82
C HIS A 170 10.30 -16.56 -11.17
N HIS A 171 10.16 -17.52 -12.08
CA HIS A 171 9.65 -17.29 -13.44
C HIS A 171 8.27 -16.61 -13.43
N ASP A 172 7.42 -16.97 -12.46
CA ASP A 172 6.07 -16.41 -12.29
C ASP A 172 6.04 -15.01 -11.67
N SER A 173 7.19 -14.51 -11.23
CA SER A 173 7.39 -13.17 -10.68
C SER A 173 7.95 -12.18 -11.70
N ARG A 174 8.05 -12.57 -12.98
CA ARG A 174 8.44 -11.64 -14.04
C ARG A 174 7.40 -10.51 -14.13
N PRO A 175 7.82 -9.24 -14.19
CA PRO A 175 6.90 -8.11 -14.21
C PRO A 175 5.83 -8.20 -15.29
N GLU A 176 6.18 -8.62 -16.50
CA GLU A 176 5.23 -8.82 -17.61
C GLU A 176 4.08 -9.79 -17.26
N GLN A 177 4.39 -10.86 -16.53
CA GLN A 177 3.39 -11.86 -16.15
C GLN A 177 2.50 -11.36 -15.02
N ILE A 178 3.08 -10.61 -14.07
CA ILE A 178 2.32 -9.95 -12.99
C ILE A 178 1.40 -8.90 -13.58
N GLN A 179 1.90 -8.07 -14.50
CA GLN A 179 1.12 -7.07 -15.22
C GLN A 179 -0.07 -7.72 -15.93
N GLN A 180 0.15 -8.83 -16.65
CA GLN A 180 -0.93 -9.54 -17.32
C GLN A 180 -1.96 -10.12 -16.34
N LYS A 181 -1.51 -10.68 -15.21
CA LYS A 181 -2.42 -11.20 -14.16
C LYS A 181 -3.26 -10.07 -13.57
N LEU A 182 -2.64 -8.95 -13.19
CA LEU A 182 -3.34 -7.78 -12.65
C LEU A 182 -4.35 -7.21 -13.65
N ALA A 183 -3.94 -7.05 -14.92
CA ALA A 183 -4.80 -6.57 -15.99
C ALA A 183 -6.01 -7.51 -16.23
N ASN A 184 -5.82 -8.82 -16.08
CA ASN A 184 -6.92 -9.79 -16.20
C ASN A 184 -7.87 -9.71 -15.01
N THR A 185 -7.33 -9.71 -13.78
CA THR A 185 -8.11 -9.69 -12.54
C THR A 185 -8.96 -8.42 -12.42
N TYR A 186 -8.39 -7.26 -12.75
CA TYR A 186 -9.07 -5.97 -12.63
C TYR A 186 -9.48 -5.38 -13.99
N SER A 187 -9.69 -6.22 -15.01
CA SER A 187 -9.94 -5.77 -16.38
C SER A 187 -11.07 -4.76 -16.52
N GLU A 188 -12.11 -4.82 -15.68
CA GLU A 188 -13.20 -3.85 -15.63
C GLU A 188 -12.75 -2.49 -15.06
N CYS A 189 -11.88 -2.51 -14.04
CA CYS A 189 -11.28 -1.31 -13.46
C CYS A 189 -10.16 -0.70 -14.32
N PHE A 190 -9.65 -1.42 -15.33
CA PHE A 190 -8.73 -0.86 -16.33
C PHE A 190 -9.46 -0.28 -17.57
N ARG A 191 -10.76 -0.57 -17.76
CA ARG A 191 -11.47 -0.33 -19.04
C ARG A 191 -12.53 0.78 -19.02
N GLU A 192 -13.12 1.16 -17.88
CA GLU A 192 -14.31 2.03 -17.89
C GLU A 192 -14.19 3.35 -17.10
N GLY A 193 -14.12 4.50 -17.77
CA GLY A 193 -14.13 5.84 -17.17
C GLY A 193 -15.48 6.30 -16.53
N GLY A 194 -16.04 5.50 -15.63
CA GLY A 194 -17.27 5.77 -14.89
C GLY A 194 -17.10 6.72 -13.67
N ALA A 195 -18.23 7.13 -13.06
CA ALA A 195 -18.27 8.18 -12.05
C ALA A 195 -17.55 7.86 -10.72
N ASN A 196 -17.32 6.58 -10.41
CA ASN A 196 -16.60 6.07 -9.22
C ASN A 196 -15.48 5.10 -9.66
N PHE A 197 -14.66 5.55 -10.62
CA PHE A 197 -13.61 4.73 -11.22
C PHE A 197 -12.27 4.91 -10.49
N VAL A 198 -11.55 3.79 -10.33
CA VAL A 198 -10.11 3.78 -10.00
C VAL A 198 -9.35 3.61 -11.30
N ASP A 199 -8.71 4.69 -11.77
CA ASP A 199 -7.84 4.66 -12.94
C ASP A 199 -6.54 3.96 -12.54
N MET A 200 -6.41 2.69 -12.93
CA MET A 200 -5.20 1.93 -12.70
C MET A 200 -4.28 2.00 -13.90
N SER A 201 -3.03 2.38 -13.68
CA SER A 201 -1.96 2.31 -14.68
C SER A 201 -0.89 1.33 -14.21
N LEU A 202 -0.33 0.59 -15.16
CA LEU A 202 0.77 -0.34 -14.93
C LEU A 202 1.97 0.12 -15.75
N SER A 203 3.08 0.37 -15.07
CA SER A 203 4.35 0.74 -15.70
C SER A 203 5.45 -0.26 -15.35
N LEU A 204 6.34 -0.50 -16.33
CA LEU A 204 7.64 -1.16 -16.19
C LEU A 204 8.72 -0.07 -16.08
#